data_AF-A0A3C1KBS9-F1
#
_entry.id   AF-A0A3C1KBS9-F1
#
_cell.length_a   1.000
_cell.length_b   1.000
_cell.length_c   1.000
_cell.angle_alpha   90.00
_cell.angle_beta   90.00
_cell.angle_gamma   90.00
#
_symmetry.space_group_name_H-M   'P 1'
#
loop_
_entity.id
_entity.type
_entity.pdbx_description
1 polymer ?
#
loop_
_entity_poly.entity_id
_entity_poly.type
_entity_poly.pdbx_seq_one_letter_code
_entity_poly.pdbx_strand_id
1 'polypeptide(L)' 'MPVNTELVGRVFPPTAPYLVGREKVREFARAVFATDPQHVDPAAAQALGYADVVAPPTFAM' A
#
# COMPACT_ATOMS: atom_id res chain seq x y z
N MET A 1 30.61 -5.07 -6.90
CA MET A 1 30.94 -4.21 -5.75
C MET A 1 30.31 -4.84 -4.52
N PRO A 2 31.02 -4.99 -3.39
CA PRO A 2 30.44 -5.52 -2.16
C PRO A 2 29.49 -4.50 -1.51
N VAL A 3 28.59 -4.98 -0.64
CA VAL A 3 27.74 -4.12 0.21
C VAL A 3 28.63 -3.32 1.18
N ASN A 4 28.38 -2.03 1.35
CA ASN A 4 29.12 -1.18 2.30
C ASN A 4 28.58 -1.38 3.73
N THR A 5 29.40 -1.97 4.62
CA THR A 5 29.05 -2.23 6.02
C THR A 5 29.06 -0.98 6.89
N GLU A 6 29.67 0.13 6.47
CA GLU A 6 29.67 1.42 7.20
C GLU A 6 28.29 2.07 7.25
N LEU A 7 27.34 1.61 6.43
CA LEU A 7 25.97 2.12 6.39
C LEU A 7 25.04 1.48 7.41
N VAL A 8 25.49 0.43 8.14
CA VAL A 8 24.67 -0.22 9.18
C VAL A 8 24.30 0.82 10.25
N GLY A 9 23.00 0.93 10.55
CA GLY A 9 22.48 1.89 11.53
C GLY A 9 22.29 3.32 11.01
N ARG A 10 22.63 3.61 9.74
CA ARG A 10 22.37 4.92 9.14
C ARG A 10 20.86 5.12 8.95
N VAL A 11 20.35 6.26 9.41
CA VAL A 11 18.98 6.72 9.15
C VAL A 11 18.99 7.67 7.96
N PHE A 12 18.14 7.41 6.97
CA PHE A 12 17.94 8.31 5.83
C PHE A 12 16.84 9.32 6.14
N PRO A 13 16.95 10.57 5.65
CA PRO A 13 15.90 11.56 5.85
C PRO A 13 14.57 11.08 5.22
N PRO A 14 13.42 11.44 5.82
CA PRO A 14 12.12 11.12 5.23
C PRO A 14 12.00 11.68 3.81
N THR A 15 11.35 10.92 2.94
CA THR A 15 10.94 11.40 1.62
C THR A 15 9.58 12.12 1.71
N ALA A 16 9.15 12.74 0.61
CA ALA A 16 7.80 13.27 0.51
C ALA A 16 6.75 12.15 0.79
N PRO A 17 5.65 12.44 1.49
CA PRO A 17 4.61 11.46 1.75
C PRO A 17 4.06 10.84 0.46
N TYR A 18 3.75 9.54 0.51
CA TYR A 18 3.07 8.85 -0.57
C TYR A 18 1.54 8.92 -0.36
N LEU A 19 0.83 9.54 -1.30
CA LEU A 19 -0.63 9.55 -1.28
C LEU A 19 -1.17 8.20 -1.77
N VAL A 20 -1.85 7.48 -0.88
CA VAL A 20 -2.54 6.23 -1.22
C VAL A 20 -3.82 6.54 -2.00
N GLY A 21 -3.75 6.47 -3.33
CA GLY A 21 -4.90 6.70 -4.20
C GLY A 21 -5.79 5.48 -4.39
N ARG A 22 -7.12 5.66 -4.32
CA ARG A 22 -8.14 4.61 -4.55
C ARG A 22 -7.87 3.78 -5.81
N GLU A 23 -7.61 4.43 -6.94
CA GLU A 23 -7.40 3.72 -8.21
C GLU A 23 -6.10 2.93 -8.20
N LYS A 24 -5.07 3.40 -7.49
CA LYS A 24 -3.83 2.64 -7.34
C LYS A 24 -4.02 1.41 -6.46
N VAL A 25 -4.84 1.53 -5.41
CA VAL A 25 -5.26 0.38 -4.59
C VAL A 25 -6.00 -0.66 -5.43
N ARG A 26 -6.95 -0.23 -6.28
CA ARG A 26 -7.68 -1.13 -7.21
C ARG A 26 -6.76 -1.82 -8.22
N GLU A 27 -5.84 -1.07 -8.81
CA GLU A 27 -4.84 -1.60 -9.75
C GLU A 27 -3.97 -2.66 -9.05
N PHE A 28 -3.44 -2.34 -7.87
CA PHE A 28 -2.59 -3.25 -7.11
C PHE A 28 -3.34 -4.51 -6.67
N ALA A 29 -4.58 -4.36 -6.18
CA ALA A 29 -5.42 -5.49 -5.78
C ALA A 29 -5.63 -6.48 -6.93
N ARG A 30 -5.86 -5.99 -8.15
CA ARG A 30 -5.93 -6.83 -9.35
C ARG A 30 -4.60 -7.52 -9.65
N ALA A 31 -3.48 -6.81 -9.52
CA ALA A 31 -2.15 -7.34 -9.80
C ALA A 31 -1.73 -8.46 -8.85
N VAL A 32 -2.18 -8.43 -7.60
CA VAL A 32 -1.85 -9.44 -6.57
C VAL A 32 -2.99 -10.43 -6.31
N PHE A 33 -4.05 -10.42 -7.13
CA PHE A 33 -5.24 -11.26 -6.98
C PHE A 33 -5.94 -11.12 -5.61
N ALA A 34 -5.90 -9.94 -5.01
CA ALA A 34 -6.68 -9.63 -3.82
C ALA A 34 -8.13 -9.34 -4.21
N THR A 35 -8.97 -10.38 -4.19
CA THR A 35 -10.33 -10.37 -4.76
C THR A 35 -11.43 -9.96 -3.77
N ASP A 36 -11.10 -9.72 -2.51
CA ASP A 36 -12.07 -9.24 -1.53
C ASP A 36 -12.67 -7.88 -1.98
N PRO A 37 -14.01 -7.71 -1.98
CA PRO A 37 -14.66 -6.47 -2.39
C PRO A 37 -14.15 -5.22 -1.68
N GLN A 38 -13.64 -5.32 -0.44
CA GLN A 38 -13.12 -4.17 0.31
C GLN A 38 -11.96 -3.45 -0.40
N HIS A 39 -11.28 -4.13 -1.34
CA HIS A 39 -10.16 -3.56 -2.10
C HIS A 39 -10.59 -2.81 -3.35
N VAL A 40 -11.83 -2.99 -3.82
CA VAL A 40 -12.28 -2.46 -5.11
C VAL A 40 -13.60 -1.70 -5.06
N ASP A 41 -14.48 -2.02 -4.11
CA ASP A 41 -15.79 -1.43 -3.93
C ASP A 41 -15.83 -0.57 -2.66
N PRO A 42 -15.94 0.77 -2.80
CA PRO A 42 -16.08 1.67 -1.66
C PRO A 42 -17.30 1.34 -0.78
N ALA A 43 -18.41 0.88 -1.36
CA ALA A 43 -19.60 0.55 -0.59
C ALA A 43 -19.37 -0.68 0.29
N ALA A 44 -18.69 -1.71 -0.24
CA ALA A 44 -18.28 -2.87 0.53
C ALA A 44 -17.32 -2.50 1.67
N ALA A 45 -16.33 -1.64 1.40
CA ALA A 45 -15.40 -1.17 2.42
C ALA A 45 -16.10 -0.32 3.50
N GLN A 46 -17.04 0.54 3.11
CA GLN A 46 -17.83 1.35 4.04
C GLN A 46 -18.77 0.51 4.90
N ALA A 47 -19.35 -0.57 4.37
CA ALA A 47 -20.13 -1.53 5.15
C ALA A 47 -19.30 -2.23 6.24
N LEU A 48 -17.97 -2.29 6.08
CA LEU A 48 -17.01 -2.77 7.07
C LEU A 48 -16.48 -1.67 8.01
N GLY A 49 -16.94 -0.43 7.85
CA GLY A 49 -16.57 0.71 8.70
C GLY A 49 -15.35 1.50 8.23
N TYR A 50 -14.83 1.24 7.02
CA TYR A 50 -13.75 2.03 6.44
C TYR A 50 -14.28 3.27 5.71
N ALA A 51 -13.46 4.31 5.56
CA ALA A 51 -13.86 5.53 4.85
C ALA A 51 -13.95 5.32 3.32
N ASP A 52 -13.11 4.44 2.77
CA ASP A 52 -12.96 4.14 1.35
C ASP A 52 -12.32 2.74 1.19
N VAL A 53 -12.00 2.32 -0.03
CA VAL A 53 -11.30 1.06 -0.32
C VAL A 53 -10.04 0.89 0.52
N VAL A 54 -9.77 -0.35 0.91
CA VAL A 54 -8.63 -0.72 1.76
C VAL A 54 -7.52 -1.29 0.90
N ALA A 55 -6.29 -0.83 1.11
CA ALA A 55 -5.11 -1.36 0.42
C ALA A 55 -4.85 -2.83 0.84
N PRO A 56 -4.49 -3.73 -0.10
CA PRO A 56 -4.01 -5.06 0.26
C PRO A 56 -2.79 -4.99 1.20
N PRO A 57 -2.54 -6.00 2.05
CA PRO A 57 -1.50 -5.96 3.09
C PRO A 57 -0.07 -5.68 2.57
N THR A 58 0.19 -5.97 1.30
CA THR A 58 1.50 -5.80 0.64
C THR A 58 1.62 -4.52 -0.19
N PHE A 59 0.64 -3.63 -0.17
CA PHE A 59 0.62 -2.41 -1.00
C PHE A 59 1.77 -1.43 -0.70
N ALA A 60 2.30 -1.42 0.53
CA ALA A 60 3.32 -0.49 0.98
C ALA A 60 4.77 -0.96 0.74
N MET A 61 4.96 -2.06 0.00
CA MET A 61 6.28 -2.63 -0.30
C MET A 61 6.99 -1.92 -1.45
#